data_AF-A0A952D146-F1
#
_entry.id   AF-A0A952D146-F1
#
_cell.length_a   1.000
_cell.length_b   1.000
_cell.length_c   1.000
_cell.angle_alpha   90.00
_cell.angle_beta   90.00
_cell.angle_gamma   90.00
#
_symmetry.space_group_name_H-M   'P 1'
#
loop_
_entity.id
_entity.type
_entity.pdbx_description
1 polymer ?
#
loop_
_entity_poly.entity_id
_entity_poly.type
_entity_poly.pdbx_seq_one_letter_code
_entity_poly.pdbx_strand_id
1 'polypeptide(L)'
;MLQLALAALIIAVVWWLAVNVSRNLDEIGMVTGFGVLTSAAGFDISWSLIPFTPSDSLARVFAVGVTNTMVVSVLAIIGATVIGTTVGIMRLSRNWLVAAVGTAYVEIIRNTPALLQIVFWFSSVFVLLPSPKQSVDPMGLGLFALNNRGLYMPRPMVVVSRKWWKFEGGVISG
;
A
#
# COMPACT_ATOMS: atom_id res chain seq x y z
N MET A 1 32.98 39.43 -9.43
CA MET A 1 34.05 38.74 -8.67
C MET A 1 33.51 38.08 -7.39
N LEU A 2 32.80 38.80 -6.51
CA LEU A 2 32.26 38.24 -5.26
C LEU A 2 31.27 37.06 -5.46
N GLN A 3 30.38 37.15 -6.45
CA GLN A 3 29.42 36.05 -6.76
C GLN A 3 30.10 34.76 -7.20
N LEU A 4 31.21 34.85 -7.96
CA LEU A 4 31.99 33.68 -8.39
C LEU A 4 32.74 33.06 -7.21
N ALA A 5 33.30 33.89 -6.32
CA ALA A 5 33.96 33.41 -5.11
C ALA A 5 32.96 32.72 -4.17
N LEU A 6 31.77 33.28 -4.00
CA LEU A 6 30.70 32.66 -3.21
C LEU A 6 30.24 31.34 -3.82
N ALA A 7 30.03 31.28 -5.14
CA ALA A 7 29.66 30.05 -5.82
C ALA A 7 30.74 28.96 -5.67
N ALA A 8 32.01 29.32 -5.82
CA ALA A 8 33.13 28.41 -5.61
C ALA A 8 33.19 27.89 -4.17
N LEU A 9 32.96 28.77 -3.19
CA LEU A 9 32.89 28.39 -1.77
C LEU A 9 31.74 27.42 -1.51
N ILE A 10 30.54 27.68 -2.05
CA ILE A 10 29.38 26.79 -1.89
C ILE A 10 29.68 25.42 -2.51
N ILE A 11 30.22 25.37 -3.73
CA ILE A 11 30.58 24.11 -4.39
C ILE A 11 31.61 23.35 -3.56
N ALA A 12 32.64 24.04 -3.04
CA ALA A 12 33.67 23.43 -2.20
C ALA A 12 33.08 22.86 -0.90
N VAL A 13 32.17 23.60 -0.25
CA VAL A 13 31.49 23.15 0.99
C VAL A 13 30.59 21.95 0.71
N VAL A 14 29.78 21.99 -0.35
CA VAL A 14 28.91 20.88 -0.75
C VAL A 14 29.73 19.64 -1.08
N TRP A 15 30.83 19.81 -1.82
CA TRP A 15 31.74 18.72 -2.15
C TRP A 15 32.39 18.12 -0.90
N TRP A 16 32.88 18.96 0.00
CA TRP A 16 33.46 18.52 1.28
C TRP A 16 32.46 17.74 2.12
N LEU A 17 31.22 18.22 2.22
CA LEU A 17 30.12 17.53 2.92
C LEU A 17 29.81 16.18 2.27
N ALA A 18 29.69 16.11 0.94
CA ALA A 18 29.37 14.87 0.23
C ALA A 18 30.44 13.79 0.48
N VAL A 19 31.72 14.16 0.41
CA VAL A 19 32.84 13.23 0.68
C VAL A 19 32.86 12.82 2.15
N ASN A 20 32.60 13.75 3.08
CA ASN A 20 32.56 13.44 4.50
C ASN A 20 31.42 12.45 4.82
N VAL A 21 30.22 12.68 4.28
CA VAL A 21 29.07 11.77 4.45
C VAL A 21 29.37 10.40 3.85
N SER A 22 29.91 10.33 2.63
CA SER A 22 30.25 9.05 2.00
C SER A 22 31.23 8.25 2.85
N ARG A 23 32.29 8.88 3.37
CA ARG A 23 33.27 8.21 4.24
C ARG A 23 32.67 7.71 5.54
N ASN A 24 31.85 8.53 6.21
CA ASN A 24 31.17 8.12 7.45
C ASN A 24 30.17 6.97 7.22
N LEU A 25 29.47 6.95 6.08
CA LEU A 25 28.53 5.88 5.75
C LEU A 25 29.26 4.57 5.42
N ASP A 26 30.39 4.64 4.72
CA ASP A 26 31.24 3.48 4.44
C ASP A 26 31.82 2.89 5.75
N GLU A 27 32.20 3.74 6.71
CA GLU A 27 32.67 3.32 8.04
C GLU A 27 31.60 2.58 8.86
N ILE A 28 30.31 2.90 8.66
CA ILE A 28 29.17 2.24 9.32
C ILE A 28 28.69 1.02 8.50
N GLY A 29 29.35 0.71 7.39
CA GLY A 29 29.01 -0.42 6.52
C GLY A 29 27.70 -0.22 5.74
N MET A 30 27.24 1.02 5.59
CA MET A 30 26.06 1.34 4.79
C MET A 30 26.44 1.43 3.31
N VAL A 31 25.84 0.57 2.48
CA VAL A 31 26.01 0.61 1.03
C VAL A 31 25.40 1.92 0.51
N THR A 32 26.20 2.81 -0.07
CA THR A 32 25.72 4.09 -0.64
C THR A 32 25.45 3.99 -2.15
N GLY A 33 24.74 4.98 -2.70
CA GLY A 33 24.40 5.02 -4.13
C GLY A 33 23.42 3.93 -4.56
N PHE A 34 23.62 3.37 -5.76
CA PHE A 34 22.74 2.33 -6.31
C PHE A 34 22.92 0.95 -5.65
N GLY A 35 23.96 0.75 -4.85
CA GLY A 35 24.17 -0.50 -4.11
C GLY A 35 23.07 -0.79 -3.07
N VAL A 36 22.35 0.25 -2.61
CA VAL A 36 21.15 0.12 -1.76
C VAL A 36 20.10 -0.77 -2.42
N LEU A 37 19.93 -0.69 -3.74
CA LEU A 37 18.92 -1.47 -4.46
C LEU A 37 19.18 -2.98 -4.35
N THR A 38 20.43 -3.39 -4.18
CA THR A 38 20.80 -4.80 -3.97
C THR A 38 20.76 -5.24 -2.51
N SER A 39 20.66 -4.30 -1.57
CA SER A 39 20.58 -4.59 -0.14
C SER A 39 19.25 -5.28 0.20
N ALA A 40 19.28 -6.17 1.20
CA ALA A 40 18.08 -6.84 1.70
C ALA A 40 17.10 -5.82 2.29
N ALA A 41 15.81 -6.02 2.06
CA ALA A 41 14.77 -5.12 2.51
C ALA A 41 14.63 -5.08 4.04
N GLY A 42 14.67 -6.25 4.70
CA GLY A 42 14.56 -6.37 6.15
C GLY A 42 13.17 -6.08 6.73
N PHE A 43 12.16 -5.87 5.89
CA PHE A 43 10.76 -5.70 6.28
C PHE A 43 9.84 -6.52 5.36
N ASP A 44 8.64 -6.81 5.85
CA ASP A 44 7.63 -7.58 5.12
C ASP A 44 6.49 -6.68 4.59
N ILE A 45 5.82 -7.14 3.54
CA ILE A 45 4.72 -6.43 2.87
C ILE A 45 3.44 -7.23 3.04
N SER A 46 2.42 -6.65 3.69
CA SER A 46 1.15 -7.32 3.99
C SER A 46 0.45 -7.93 2.78
N TRP A 47 0.50 -7.25 1.63
CA TRP A 47 -0.08 -7.72 0.38
C TRP A 47 0.83 -7.43 -0.82
N SER A 48 1.10 -8.44 -1.62
CA SER A 48 1.91 -8.34 -2.83
C SER A 48 1.36 -9.23 -3.94
N LEU A 49 1.30 -8.70 -5.16
CA LEU A 49 0.93 -9.49 -6.33
C LEU A 49 2.07 -10.44 -6.74
N ILE A 50 3.30 -9.94 -6.66
CA ILE A 50 4.53 -10.69 -6.93
C ILE A 50 5.06 -11.22 -5.59
N PRO A 51 5.27 -12.54 -5.43
CA PRO A 51 5.81 -13.09 -4.19
C PRO A 51 7.13 -12.41 -3.81
N PHE A 52 7.22 -12.00 -2.55
CA PHE A 52 8.33 -11.27 -1.98
C PHE A 52 8.65 -11.83 -0.59
N THR A 53 9.92 -11.80 -0.23
CA THR A 53 10.42 -12.18 1.09
C THR A 53 11.31 -11.06 1.66
N PRO A 54 11.37 -10.85 2.98
CA PRO A 54 12.20 -9.79 3.58
C PRO A 54 13.70 -9.89 3.27
N SER A 55 14.18 -11.07 2.87
CA SER A 55 15.54 -11.32 2.41
C SER A 55 15.82 -10.88 0.96
N ASP A 56 14.77 -10.59 0.18
CA ASP A 56 14.92 -10.09 -1.17
C ASP A 56 15.48 -8.67 -1.20
N SER A 57 16.00 -8.28 -2.36
CA SER A 57 16.60 -6.98 -2.59
C SER A 57 15.57 -5.84 -2.60
N LEU A 58 15.99 -4.65 -2.19
CA LEU A 58 15.18 -3.42 -2.24
C LEU A 58 14.72 -3.08 -3.68
N ALA A 59 15.48 -3.47 -4.71
CA ALA A 59 15.05 -3.38 -6.11
C ALA A 59 13.75 -4.17 -6.37
N ARG A 60 13.66 -5.38 -5.81
CA ARG A 60 12.46 -6.22 -5.93
C ARG A 60 11.29 -5.61 -5.16
N VAL A 61 11.52 -5.09 -3.95
CA VAL A 61 10.52 -4.32 -3.19
C VAL A 61 9.95 -3.18 -4.02
N PHE A 62 10.84 -2.39 -4.65
CA PHE A 62 10.42 -1.28 -5.49
C PHE A 62 9.54 -1.75 -6.66
N ALA A 63 9.92 -2.82 -7.34
CA ALA A 63 9.11 -3.41 -8.41
C ALA A 63 7.74 -3.91 -7.92
N VAL A 64 7.69 -4.54 -6.74
CA VAL A 64 6.44 -4.96 -6.08
C VAL A 64 5.56 -3.74 -5.78
N GLY A 65 6.13 -2.67 -5.21
CA GLY A 65 5.43 -1.44 -4.89
C GLY A 65 4.85 -0.75 -6.14
N VAL A 66 5.62 -0.68 -7.22
CA VAL A 66 5.17 -0.16 -8.52
C VAL A 66 4.01 -0.99 -9.06
N THR A 67 4.13 -2.33 -9.02
CA THR A 67 3.09 -3.24 -9.49
C THR A 67 1.79 -3.10 -8.68
N ASN A 68 1.89 -3.08 -7.35
CA ASN A 68 0.74 -2.88 -6.48
C ASN A 68 0.08 -1.52 -6.73
N THR A 69 0.86 -0.46 -6.88
CA THR A 69 0.34 0.89 -7.17
C THR A 69 -0.41 0.93 -8.50
N MET A 70 0.12 0.27 -9.54
CA MET A 70 -0.58 0.15 -10.83
C MET A 70 -1.91 -0.57 -10.70
N VAL A 71 -1.94 -1.72 -10.01
CA VAL A 71 -3.18 -2.50 -9.80
C VAL A 71 -4.22 -1.66 -9.06
N VAL A 72 -3.82 -1.06 -7.93
CA VAL A 72 -4.71 -0.22 -7.13
C VAL A 72 -5.20 0.99 -7.94
N SER A 73 -4.33 1.61 -8.73
CA SER A 73 -4.70 2.77 -9.57
C SER A 73 -5.72 2.39 -10.64
N VAL A 74 -5.56 1.25 -11.31
CA VAL A 74 -6.53 0.77 -12.30
C VAL A 74 -7.89 0.52 -11.66
N LEU A 75 -7.93 -0.16 -10.52
CA LEU A 75 -9.17 -0.41 -9.78
C LEU A 75 -9.81 0.91 -9.28
N ALA A 76 -8.98 1.83 -8.78
CA ALA A 76 -9.43 3.14 -8.34
C ALA A 76 -10.01 3.99 -9.48
N ILE A 77 -9.39 3.97 -10.67
CA ILE A 77 -9.90 4.69 -11.85
C ILE A 77 -11.29 4.15 -12.23
N ILE A 78 -11.43 2.82 -12.34
CA ILE A 78 -12.71 2.21 -12.70
C ILE A 78 -13.79 2.59 -11.68
N GLY A 79 -13.50 2.43 -10.38
CA GLY A 79 -14.43 2.78 -9.30
C GLY A 79 -14.78 4.27 -9.27
N ALA A 80 -13.78 5.14 -9.40
CA ALA A 80 -13.97 6.59 -9.42
C ALA A 80 -14.76 7.05 -10.65
N THR A 81 -14.58 6.44 -11.81
CA THR A 81 -15.38 6.74 -13.00
C THR A 81 -16.84 6.35 -12.79
N VAL A 82 -17.12 5.13 -12.32
CA VAL A 82 -18.51 4.69 -12.07
C VAL A 82 -19.20 5.58 -11.06
N ILE A 83 -18.58 5.82 -9.90
CA ILE A 83 -19.15 6.64 -8.82
C ILE A 83 -19.25 8.10 -9.27
N GLY A 84 -18.19 8.65 -9.85
CA GLY A 84 -18.12 10.04 -10.29
C GLY A 84 -19.14 10.36 -11.38
N THR A 85 -19.30 9.47 -12.37
CA THR A 85 -20.32 9.62 -13.42
C THR A 85 -21.72 9.50 -12.83
N THR A 86 -21.98 8.53 -11.94
CA THR A 86 -23.29 8.35 -11.31
C THR A 86 -23.69 9.60 -10.51
N VAL A 87 -22.80 10.08 -9.65
CA VAL A 87 -23.02 11.31 -8.85
C VAL A 87 -23.14 12.54 -9.75
N GLY A 88 -22.35 12.61 -10.83
CA GLY A 88 -22.44 13.67 -11.83
C GLY A 88 -23.82 13.74 -12.47
N ILE A 89 -24.39 12.59 -12.85
CA ILE A 89 -25.76 12.48 -13.39
C ILE A 89 -26.78 12.89 -12.32
N MET A 90 -26.62 12.44 -11.08
CA MET A 90 -27.53 12.80 -9.98
C MET A 90 -27.63 14.31 -9.80
N ARG A 91 -26.51 15.04 -9.87
CA ARG A 91 -26.46 16.50 -9.74
C ARG A 91 -27.17 17.25 -10.86
N LEU A 92 -27.22 16.68 -12.07
CA LEU A 92 -27.91 17.28 -13.22
C LEU A 92 -29.39 16.87 -13.32
N SER A 93 -29.86 16.00 -12.41
CA SER A 93 -31.24 15.55 -12.41
C SER A 93 -32.23 16.70 -12.21
N ARG A 94 -33.34 16.68 -12.96
CA ARG A 94 -34.47 17.60 -12.72
C ARG A 94 -35.13 17.39 -11.36
N ASN A 95 -34.96 16.22 -10.75
CA ASN A 95 -35.51 15.94 -9.43
C ASN A 95 -34.64 16.61 -8.36
N TRP A 96 -35.21 17.59 -7.67
CA TRP A 96 -34.54 18.38 -6.64
C TRP A 96 -33.89 17.51 -5.55
N LEU A 97 -34.54 16.41 -5.15
CA LEU A 97 -34.04 15.54 -4.07
C LEU A 97 -32.77 14.82 -4.51
N VAL A 98 -32.77 14.28 -5.74
CA VAL A 98 -31.62 13.57 -6.30
C VAL A 98 -30.44 14.53 -6.52
N ALA A 99 -30.72 15.73 -7.01
CA ALA A 99 -29.71 16.78 -7.19
C ALA A 99 -29.14 17.26 -5.85
N ALA A 100 -29.97 17.39 -4.81
CA ALA A 100 -29.54 17.75 -3.46
C ALA A 100 -28.65 16.66 -2.85
N VAL A 101 -29.03 15.38 -2.94
CA VAL A 101 -28.20 14.26 -2.44
C VAL A 101 -26.86 14.21 -3.16
N GLY A 102 -26.85 14.33 -4.49
CA GLY A 102 -25.60 14.36 -5.27
C GLY A 102 -24.70 15.54 -4.91
N THR A 103 -25.29 16.70 -4.61
CA THR A 103 -24.53 17.90 -4.20
C THR A 103 -23.96 17.73 -2.79
N ALA A 104 -24.77 17.26 -1.84
CA ALA A 104 -24.32 17.01 -0.47
C ALA A 104 -23.16 16.00 -0.43
N TYR A 105 -23.24 14.91 -1.19
CA TYR A 105 -22.14 13.95 -1.30
C TYR A 105 -20.84 14.61 -1.76
N VAL A 106 -20.88 15.38 -2.86
CA VAL A 106 -19.68 16.04 -3.41
C VAL A 106 -19.11 17.06 -2.44
N GLU A 107 -19.97 17.87 -1.81
CA GLU A 107 -19.53 18.87 -0.84
C GLU A 107 -18.88 18.23 0.39
N ILE A 108 -19.46 17.17 0.95
CA ILE A 108 -18.88 16.48 2.10
C ILE A 108 -17.51 15.90 1.73
N ILE A 109 -17.41 15.17 0.62
CA ILE A 109 -16.16 14.50 0.24
C ILE A 109 -15.06 15.50 -0.14
N ARG A 110 -15.39 16.62 -0.78
CA ARG A 110 -14.41 17.64 -1.17
C ARG A 110 -14.01 18.60 -0.05
N ASN A 111 -14.88 18.83 0.93
CA ASN A 111 -14.59 19.74 2.04
C ASN A 111 -14.01 19.03 3.28
N THR A 112 -14.14 17.70 3.37
CA THR A 112 -13.56 16.93 4.49
C THR A 112 -12.06 16.71 4.27
N PRO A 113 -11.19 17.01 5.27
CA PRO A 113 -9.75 16.78 5.16
C PRO A 113 -9.43 15.34 4.75
N ALA A 114 -8.58 15.17 3.73
CA ALA A 114 -8.20 13.84 3.24
C ALA A 114 -7.57 12.97 4.34
N LEU A 115 -6.81 13.59 5.25
CA LEU A 115 -6.25 12.90 6.41
C LEU A 115 -7.34 12.30 7.31
N LEU A 116 -8.43 13.04 7.57
CA LEU A 116 -9.56 12.54 8.35
C LEU A 116 -10.20 11.35 7.64
N GLN A 117 -10.36 11.41 6.32
CA GLN A 117 -10.90 10.29 5.55
C GLN A 117 -10.02 9.05 5.69
N ILE A 118 -8.70 9.18 5.51
CA ILE A 118 -7.76 8.06 5.66
C ILE A 118 -7.83 7.46 7.07
N VAL A 119 -7.82 8.29 8.11
CA VAL A 119 -7.90 7.84 9.51
C VAL A 119 -9.25 7.20 9.84
N PHE A 120 -10.34 7.77 9.33
CA PHE A 120 -11.69 7.24 9.51
C PHE A 120 -11.83 5.85 8.88
N TRP A 121 -11.40 5.68 7.63
CA TRP A 121 -11.46 4.39 6.94
C TRP A 121 -10.53 3.38 7.60
N PHE A 122 -9.34 3.79 8.01
CA PHE A 122 -8.43 2.94 8.78
C PHE A 122 -9.08 2.45 10.09
N SER A 123 -9.65 3.35 10.88
CA SER A 123 -10.22 3.01 12.18
C SER A 123 -11.56 2.26 12.06
N SER A 124 -12.43 2.65 11.13
CA SER A 124 -13.76 2.08 11.00
C SER A 124 -13.74 0.73 10.27
N VAL A 125 -12.84 0.54 9.30
CA VAL A 125 -12.78 -0.72 8.54
C VAL A 125 -11.71 -1.63 9.12
N PHE A 126 -10.47 -1.17 9.28
CA PHE A 126 -9.37 -2.07 9.63
C PHE A 126 -9.27 -2.37 11.12
N VAL A 127 -9.61 -1.42 12.00
CA VAL A 127 -9.56 -1.66 13.47
C VAL A 127 -10.79 -2.41 13.97
N LEU A 128 -11.96 -2.23 13.36
CA LEU A 128 -13.15 -3.02 13.69
C LEU A 128 -13.07 -4.47 13.19
N LEU A 129 -12.20 -4.75 12.22
CA LEU A 129 -11.95 -6.11 11.78
C LEU A 129 -11.18 -6.90 12.86
N PRO A 130 -11.55 -8.16 13.11
CA PRO A 130 -10.88 -8.96 14.13
C PRO A 130 -9.39 -9.11 13.88
N SER A 131 -8.63 -9.27 14.96
CA SER A 131 -7.22 -9.66 14.86
C SER A 131 -7.09 -10.99 14.10
N PRO A 132 -5.93 -11.28 13.45
CA PRO A 132 -5.78 -12.48 12.62
C PRO A 132 -6.05 -13.80 13.37
N LYS A 133 -5.85 -13.80 14.69
CA LYS A 133 -6.13 -14.93 15.59
C LYS A 133 -7.62 -15.21 15.78
N GLN A 134 -8.48 -14.23 15.51
CA GLN A 134 -9.94 -14.30 15.63
C GLN A 134 -10.59 -14.02 14.27
N SER A 135 -9.94 -14.45 13.18
CA SER A 135 -10.43 -14.23 11.81
C SER A 135 -11.89 -14.67 11.71
N VAL A 136 -12.75 -13.76 11.24
CA VAL A 136 -14.16 -14.06 11.03
C VAL A 136 -14.31 -14.67 9.64
N ASP A 137 -15.09 -15.74 9.56
CA ASP A 137 -15.57 -16.27 8.30
C ASP A 137 -16.97 -15.69 8.04
N PRO A 138 -17.09 -14.64 7.21
CA PRO A 138 -18.37 -13.99 6.96
C PRO A 138 -19.39 -14.90 6.25
N MET A 139 -18.96 -16.03 5.66
CA MET A 139 -19.84 -16.97 4.98
C MET A 139 -19.99 -18.31 5.73
N GLY A 140 -19.19 -18.55 6.78
CA GLY A 140 -19.21 -19.79 7.58
C GLY A 140 -18.83 -21.06 6.79
N LEU A 141 -18.27 -20.91 5.59
CA LEU A 141 -17.97 -21.99 4.65
C LEU A 141 -16.53 -22.54 4.80
N GLY A 142 -15.72 -21.96 5.69
CA GLY A 142 -14.29 -22.23 5.83
C GLY A 142 -13.45 -21.74 4.65
N LEU A 143 -14.06 -21.02 3.69
CA LEU A 143 -13.45 -20.62 2.43
C LEU A 143 -12.88 -19.20 2.44
N PHE A 144 -13.27 -18.38 3.40
CA PHE A 144 -12.84 -16.98 3.45
C PHE A 144 -12.58 -16.60 4.89
N ALA A 145 -11.35 -16.19 5.19
CA ALA A 145 -10.98 -15.67 6.50
C ALA A 145 -10.74 -14.16 6.37
N LEU A 146 -11.58 -13.36 7.01
CA LEU A 146 -11.46 -11.90 7.01
C LEU A 146 -10.88 -11.44 8.35
N ASN A 147 -9.81 -10.65 8.30
CA ASN A 147 -9.20 -10.03 9.46
C ASN A 147 -8.64 -8.65 9.12
N ASN A 148 -8.06 -7.98 10.12
CA ASN A 148 -7.47 -6.65 9.96
C ASN A 148 -6.24 -6.56 9.03
N ARG A 149 -5.71 -7.70 8.54
CA ARG A 149 -4.67 -7.78 7.50
C ARG A 149 -5.25 -8.04 6.10
N GLY A 150 -6.55 -8.33 5.99
CA GLY A 150 -7.26 -8.46 4.72
C GLY A 150 -8.12 -9.71 4.64
N LEU A 151 -8.52 -10.04 3.41
CA LEU A 151 -9.27 -11.24 3.07
C LEU A 151 -8.29 -12.34 2.63
N TYR A 152 -8.27 -13.43 3.37
CA TYR A 152 -7.48 -14.63 3.05
C TYR A 152 -8.40 -15.70 2.49
N MET A 153 -7.98 -16.28 1.36
CA MET A 153 -8.61 -17.46 0.77
C MET A 153 -7.67 -18.67 0.94
N PRO A 154 -8.18 -19.85 1.34
CA PRO A 154 -7.39 -21.05 1.44
C PRO A 154 -6.91 -21.42 0.04
N ARG A 155 -5.59 -21.56 -0.10
CA ARG A 155 -4.99 -22.01 -1.35
C ARG A 155 -5.25 -23.51 -1.50
N PRO A 156 -5.75 -23.99 -2.65
CA PRO A 156 -5.85 -25.41 -2.90
C PRO A 156 -4.43 -26.00 -2.90
N MET A 157 -4.14 -26.84 -1.90
CA MET A 157 -2.88 -27.56 -1.81
C MET A 157 -3.11 -28.98 -2.33
N VAL A 158 -2.40 -29.34 -3.40
CA VAL A 158 -2.40 -30.71 -3.92
C VAL A 158 -1.51 -31.55 -3.01
N VAL A 159 -2.10 -32.05 -1.93
CA VAL A 159 -1.44 -33.05 -1.10
C VAL A 159 -1.53 -34.38 -1.84
N VAL A 160 -0.42 -34.86 -2.40
CA VAL A 160 -0.30 -36.23 -2.91
C VAL A 160 -0.22 -37.17 -1.69
N SER A 161 -1.34 -37.31 -1.00
CA SER A 161 -1.55 -38.37 -0.03
C SER A 161 -2.66 -39.26 -0.55
N ARG A 162 -2.43 -40.57 -0.52
CA ARG A 162 -3.25 -41.64 -1.10
C ARG A 162 -4.66 -41.79 -0.45
N LYS A 163 -5.13 -40.76 0.26
CA LYS A 163 -6.42 -40.69 0.94
C LYS A 163 -6.93 -39.26 0.90
N TRP A 164 -7.89 -39.04 0.00
CA TRP A 164 -8.96 -38.03 -0.03
C TRP A 164 -8.68 -36.64 0.59
N TRP A 165 -8.65 -35.62 -0.28
CA TRP A 165 -9.07 -34.22 -0.10
C TRP A 165 -9.32 -33.78 1.36
N LYS A 166 -8.25 -33.55 2.11
CA LYS A 166 -8.33 -32.84 3.38
C LYS A 166 -8.10 -31.36 3.15
N PHE A 167 -9.14 -30.56 3.38
CA PHE A 167 -9.04 -29.11 3.55
C PHE A 167 -8.62 -28.85 5.00
N GLU A 168 -7.33 -28.96 5.31
CA GLU A 168 -6.83 -28.53 6.61
C GLU A 168 -6.63 -27.01 6.57
N GLY A 169 -7.44 -26.31 7.37
CA GLY A 169 -7.34 -24.86 7.57
C GLY A 169 -5.98 -24.52 8.16
N GLY A 170 -5.06 -24.10 7.30
CA GLY A 170 -3.76 -23.59 7.68
C GLY A 170 -3.93 -22.31 8.48
N VAL A 171 -3.98 -22.45 9.81
CA VAL A 171 -3.70 -21.36 10.73
C VAL A 171 -2.28 -20.89 10.40
N ILE A 172 -2.20 -19.70 9.81
CA ILE A 172 -0.95 -18.99 9.55
C ILE A 172 -0.39 -18.60 10.92
N SER A 173 0.44 -19.47 11.49
CA SER A 173 1.31 -19.16 12.62
C SER A 173 2.57 -18.48 12.06
N GLY A 174 2.76 -17.21 12.40
CA GLY A 174 3.94 -16.39 12.06
C GLY A 174 3.54 -15.03 11.52
#